data_AF-A0A0Q1ADH0-F1
#
_entry.id   AF-A0A0Q1ADH0-F1
#
_cell.length_a   1.000
_cell.length_b   1.000
_cell.length_c   1.000
_cell.angle_alpha   90.00
_cell.angle_beta   90.00
_cell.angle_gamma   90.00
#
_symmetry.space_group_name_H-M   'P 1'
#
loop_
_entity.id
_entity.type
_entity.pdbx_description
1 polymer ?
#
loop_
_entity_poly.entity_id
_entity_poly.type
_entity_poly.pdbx_seq_one_letter_code
_entity_poly.pdbx_strand_id
1 'polypeptide(L)'
;MEAFAGESQANRKYAVFAEKAESEGYTNIGRLFKAASEAEAIHAKKLMKATGMIGSTMENLEKAVAGETYESTEMYPEFVKEAEAEKKSDVLLAFNYALEAEKVHADYYSEALKSL
;
A
#
# COMPACT_ATOMS: atom_id res chain seq x y z
N MET A 1 14.53 2.10 -3.70
CA MET A 1 15.48 1.15 -3.09
C MET A 1 14.79 -0.19 -2.96
N GLU A 2 15.34 -1.25 -3.56
CA GLU A 2 14.71 -2.58 -3.62
C GLU A 2 14.40 -3.15 -2.23
N ALA A 3 15.28 -2.91 -1.25
CA ALA A 3 15.07 -3.35 0.13
C ALA A 3 13.77 -2.79 0.73
N PHE A 4 13.50 -1.48 0.62
CA PHE A 4 12.25 -0.90 1.16
C PHE A 4 10.99 -1.49 0.50
N ALA A 5 11.02 -1.71 -0.81
CA ALA A 5 9.92 -2.36 -1.51
C ALA A 5 9.73 -3.81 -1.04
N GLY A 6 10.83 -4.55 -0.85
CA GLY A 6 10.82 -5.91 -0.33
C GLY A 6 10.22 -6.00 1.08
N GLU A 7 10.69 -5.16 2.01
CA GLU A 7 10.17 -5.10 3.39
C GLU A 7 8.68 -4.72 3.42
N SER A 8 8.25 -3.77 2.59
CA SER A 8 6.85 -3.35 2.51
C SER A 8 5.93 -4.46 1.99
N GLN A 9 6.36 -5.19 0.96
CA GLN A 9 5.64 -6.35 0.44
C GLN A 9 5.62 -7.50 1.43
N ALA A 10 6.74 -7.77 2.13
CA ALA A 10 6.83 -8.82 3.14
C ALA A 10 5.88 -8.53 4.31
N ASN A 11 5.86 -7.28 4.81
CA ASN A 11 4.92 -6.83 5.83
C ASN A 11 3.46 -7.15 5.45
N ARG A 12 3.00 -6.73 4.26
CA ARG A 12 1.61 -6.97 3.82
C ARG A 12 1.30 -8.46 3.62
N LYS A 13 2.22 -9.22 3.00
CA LYS A 13 2.04 -10.68 2.79
C LYS A 13 1.90 -11.41 4.11
N TYR A 14 2.80 -11.17 5.06
CA TYR A 14 2.79 -11.87 6.35
C TYR A 14 1.57 -11.51 7.20
N ALA A 15 1.04 -10.29 7.11
CA ALA A 15 -0.22 -9.95 7.76
C ALA A 15 -1.39 -10.82 7.23
N VAL A 16 -1.54 -10.92 5.91
CA VAL A 16 -2.60 -11.74 5.29
C VAL A 16 -2.39 -13.24 5.56
N PHE A 17 -1.14 -13.71 5.57
CA PHE A 17 -0.83 -15.10 5.91
C PHE A 17 -1.15 -15.43 7.37
N ALA A 18 -0.98 -14.45 8.28
CA ALA A 18 -1.39 -14.61 9.68
C ALA A 18 -2.89 -14.85 9.79
N GLU A 19 -3.71 -14.02 9.14
CA GLU A 19 -5.17 -14.17 9.11
C GLU A 19 -5.59 -15.53 8.54
N LYS A 20 -4.94 -15.95 7.45
CA LYS A 20 -5.20 -17.26 6.84
C LYS A 20 -4.88 -18.40 7.80
N ALA A 21 -3.71 -18.38 8.43
CA ALA A 21 -3.30 -19.40 9.40
C ALA A 21 -4.23 -19.43 10.62
N GLU A 22 -4.69 -18.29 11.11
CA GLU A 22 -5.67 -18.20 12.19
C GLU A 22 -7.02 -18.80 11.78
N SER A 23 -7.50 -18.50 10.57
CA SER A 23 -8.76 -19.05 10.04
C SER A 23 -8.75 -20.58 9.91
N GLU A 24 -7.57 -21.17 9.77
CA GLU A 24 -7.36 -22.62 9.64
C GLU A 24 -7.07 -23.29 11.00
N GLY A 25 -7.07 -22.53 12.11
CA GLY A 25 -6.82 -23.06 13.45
C GLY A 25 -5.33 -23.19 13.81
N TYR A 26 -4.41 -22.73 12.95
CA TYR A 26 -2.98 -22.75 13.21
C TYR A 26 -2.52 -21.53 14.02
N THR A 27 -3.03 -21.38 15.24
CA THR A 27 -2.83 -20.18 16.07
C THR A 27 -1.35 -19.78 16.26
N ASN A 28 -0.45 -20.74 16.49
CA ASN A 28 0.97 -20.43 16.67
C ASN A 28 1.66 -19.98 15.38
N ILE A 29 1.25 -20.51 14.23
CA ILE A 29 1.77 -20.08 12.92
C ILE A 29 1.22 -18.69 12.58
N GLY A 30 -0.05 -18.42 12.86
CA GLY A 30 -0.64 -17.09 12.74
C GLY A 30 0.12 -16.04 13.55
N ARG A 31 0.40 -16.35 14.82
CA ARG A 31 1.23 -15.49 15.69
C ARG A 31 2.64 -15.27 15.14
N LEU A 32 3.27 -16.30 14.58
CA LEU A 32 4.59 -16.19 13.97
C LEU A 32 4.58 -15.23 12.78
N PHE A 33 3.66 -15.41 11.83
CA PHE A 33 3.52 -14.52 10.67
C PHE A 33 3.21 -13.08 11.09
N LYS A 34 2.33 -12.89 12.08
CA LYS A 34 2.04 -11.57 12.62
C LYS A 34 3.28 -10.91 13.22
N ALA A 35 4.05 -11.63 14.03
CA ALA A 35 5.30 -11.12 14.60
C ALA A 35 6.33 -10.76 13.51
N ALA A 36 6.45 -11.58 12.47
CA ALA A 36 7.31 -11.29 11.32
C ALA A 36 6.84 -10.04 10.57
N SER A 37 5.54 -9.91 10.29
CA SER A 37 4.96 -8.71 9.65
C SER A 37 5.32 -7.42 10.39
N GLU A 38 5.19 -7.40 11.72
CA GLU A 38 5.58 -6.25 12.55
C GLU A 38 7.09 -5.98 12.51
N ALA A 39 7.92 -7.03 12.43
CA ALA A 39 9.36 -6.87 12.27
C ALA A 39 9.72 -6.21 10.93
N GLU A 40 9.09 -6.62 9.82
CA GLU A 40 9.36 -6.02 8.51
C GLU A 40 8.88 -4.56 8.43
N ALA A 41 7.82 -4.20 9.16
CA ALA A 41 7.43 -2.80 9.32
C ALA A 41 8.53 -1.97 10.01
N ILE A 42 9.22 -2.54 11.00
CA ILE A 42 10.36 -1.89 11.66
C ILE A 42 11.54 -1.75 10.68
N HIS A 43 11.84 -2.78 9.89
CA HIS A 43 12.89 -2.73 8.86
C HIS A 43 12.59 -1.64 7.83
N ALA A 44 11.40 -1.63 7.24
CA ALA A 44 10.95 -0.61 6.29
C ALA A 44 11.08 0.80 6.89
N LYS A 45 10.60 1.00 8.13
CA LYS A 45 10.71 2.29 8.84
C LYS A 45 12.15 2.74 9.05
N LYS A 46 13.05 1.82 9.42
CA LYS A 46 14.48 2.13 9.57
C LYS A 46 15.12 2.53 8.25
N LEU A 47 14.80 1.80 7.17
CA LEU A 47 15.28 2.10 5.83
C LEU A 47 14.81 3.50 5.37
N MET A 48 13.52 3.80 5.49
CA MET A 48 12.98 5.12 5.12
C MET A 48 13.71 6.28 5.82
N LYS A 49 14.01 6.11 7.12
CA LYS A 49 14.77 7.09 7.91
C LYS A 49 16.23 7.19 7.46
N ALA A 50 16.88 6.06 7.24
CA ALA A 50 18.30 6.01 6.89
C ALA A 50 18.59 6.55 5.48
N THR A 51 17.62 6.46 4.57
CA THR A 51 17.80 6.86 3.15
C THR A 51 17.09 8.15 2.79
N GLY A 52 16.67 8.96 3.76
CA GLY A 52 16.08 10.29 3.50
C GLY A 52 14.74 10.26 2.76
N MET A 53 13.97 9.17 2.86
CA MET A 53 12.65 9.08 2.21
C MET A 53 11.61 9.96 2.90
N ILE A 54 11.84 10.33 4.16
CA ILE A 54 10.95 11.12 5.00
C ILE A 54 11.40 12.59 4.95
N GLY A 55 10.56 13.46 4.42
CA GLY A 55 10.73 14.91 4.45
C GLY A 55 9.92 15.58 5.57
N SER A 56 9.75 16.89 5.48
CA SER A 56 8.77 17.65 6.23
C SER A 56 7.34 17.20 5.93
N THR A 57 6.37 17.57 6.79
CA THR A 57 4.96 17.26 6.55
C THR A 57 4.47 17.79 5.19
N MET A 58 4.89 19.00 4.81
CA MET A 58 4.56 19.59 3.51
C MET A 58 5.10 18.74 2.36
N GLU A 59 6.41 18.42 2.36
CA GLU A 59 7.03 17.60 1.30
C GLU A 59 6.44 16.18 1.23
N ASN A 60 6.05 15.61 2.38
CA ASN A 60 5.41 14.29 2.41
C ASN A 60 3.98 14.35 1.84
N LEU A 61 3.23 15.42 2.11
CA LEU A 61 1.90 15.65 1.52
C LEU A 61 2.00 15.87 0.01
N GLU A 62 2.97 16.65 -0.47
CA GLU A 62 3.20 16.84 -1.92
C GLU A 62 3.48 15.50 -2.61
N LYS A 63 4.32 14.65 -2.02
CA LYS A 63 4.58 13.29 -2.53
C LYS A 63 3.33 12.42 -2.52
N ALA A 64 2.52 12.49 -1.46
CA ALA A 64 1.28 11.74 -1.37
C ALA A 64 0.29 12.18 -2.46
N VAL A 65 0.04 13.48 -2.62
CA VAL A 65 -0.82 14.02 -3.69
C VAL A 65 -0.34 13.55 -5.06
N ALA A 66 0.96 13.64 -5.34
CA ALA A 66 1.53 13.21 -6.61
C ALA A 66 1.34 11.69 -6.86
N GLY A 67 1.54 10.87 -5.82
CA GLY A 67 1.33 9.42 -5.87
C GLY A 67 -0.13 9.07 -6.14
N GLU A 68 -1.04 9.51 -5.27
CA GLU A 68 -2.48 9.23 -5.37
C GLU A 68 -3.08 9.75 -6.69
N THR A 69 -2.61 10.90 -7.18
CA THR A 69 -3.02 11.43 -8.50
C THR A 69 -2.55 10.51 -9.62
N TYR A 70 -1.28 10.10 -9.62
CA TYR A 70 -0.78 9.17 -10.64
C TYR A 70 -1.53 7.83 -10.60
N GLU A 71 -1.80 7.31 -9.40
CA GLU A 71 -2.53 6.05 -9.24
C GLU A 71 -3.96 6.16 -9.78
N SER A 72 -4.66 7.25 -9.48
CA SER A 72 -6.05 7.46 -9.89
C SER A 72 -6.23 7.91 -11.36
N THR A 73 -5.26 8.60 -11.97
CA THR A 73 -5.40 9.12 -13.34
C THR A 73 -4.72 8.27 -14.40
N GLU A 74 -3.66 7.53 -14.05
CA GLU A 74 -2.87 6.75 -15.00
C GLU A 74 -2.87 5.26 -14.64
N MET A 75 -2.34 4.88 -13.47
CA MET A 75 -2.03 3.48 -13.15
C MET A 75 -3.26 2.59 -13.04
N TYR A 76 -4.23 2.93 -12.18
CA TYR A 76 -5.42 2.10 -11.99
C TYR A 76 -6.34 2.10 -13.22
N PRO A 77 -6.54 3.19 -13.97
CA PRO A 77 -7.26 3.15 -15.24
C PRO A 77 -6.67 2.16 -16.25
N GLU A 78 -5.34 2.09 -16.35
CA GLU A 78 -4.65 1.09 -17.20
C GLU A 78 -4.89 -0.33 -16.69
N PHE A 79 -4.72 -0.58 -15.39
CA PHE A 79 -4.96 -1.90 -14.79
C PHE A 79 -6.41 -2.37 -14.90
N VAL A 80 -7.39 -1.47 -14.78
CA VAL A 80 -8.81 -1.78 -15.00
C VAL A 80 -9.02 -2.26 -16.43
N LYS A 81 -8.50 -1.53 -17.41
CA LYS A 81 -8.60 -1.89 -18.84
C LYS A 81 -7.95 -3.24 -19.14
N GLU A 82 -6.78 -3.52 -18.55
CA GLU A 82 -6.11 -4.81 -18.69
C GLU A 82 -6.93 -5.94 -18.05
N ALA A 83 -7.43 -5.75 -16.83
CA ALA A 83 -8.24 -6.76 -16.14
C ALA A 83 -9.57 -7.06 -16.87
N GLU A 84 -10.18 -6.06 -17.50
CA GLU A 84 -11.34 -6.25 -18.40
C GLU A 84 -10.98 -7.09 -19.63
N ALA A 85 -9.86 -6.77 -20.29
CA ALA A 85 -9.39 -7.49 -21.47
C ALA A 85 -9.07 -8.96 -21.15
N GLU A 86 -8.47 -9.21 -20.00
CA GLU A 86 -8.15 -10.56 -19.50
C GLU A 86 -9.34 -11.29 -18.85
N LYS A 87 -10.50 -10.63 -18.72
CA LYS A 87 -11.72 -11.16 -18.09
C LYS A 87 -11.49 -11.63 -16.64
N LYS A 88 -10.67 -10.91 -15.89
CA LYS A 88 -10.36 -11.19 -14.47
C LYS A 88 -11.31 -10.42 -13.55
N SER A 89 -12.55 -10.88 -13.42
CA SER A 89 -13.62 -10.17 -12.69
C SER A 89 -13.25 -9.73 -11.28
N ASP A 90 -12.57 -10.59 -10.51
CA ASP A 90 -12.24 -10.31 -9.10
C ASP A 90 -11.13 -9.26 -8.99
N VAL A 91 -10.16 -9.31 -9.91
CA VAL A 91 -9.07 -8.34 -10.01
C VAL A 91 -9.61 -6.99 -10.50
N LEU A 92 -10.49 -7.02 -11.49
CA LEU A 92 -11.19 -5.85 -12.00
C LEU A 92 -11.97 -5.13 -10.89
N LEU A 93 -12.70 -5.89 -10.07
CA LEU A 93 -13.44 -5.32 -8.94
C LEU A 93 -12.49 -4.66 -7.93
N ALA A 94 -11.39 -5.34 -7.59
CA ALA A 94 -10.39 -4.80 -6.67
C ALA A 94 -9.75 -3.50 -7.21
N PHE A 95 -9.39 -3.45 -8.49
CA PHE A 95 -8.82 -2.25 -9.11
C PHE A 95 -9.81 -1.10 -9.20
N ASN A 96 -11.08 -1.35 -9.50
CA ASN A 96 -12.10 -0.30 -9.49
C ASN A 96 -12.30 0.28 -8.08
N TYR A 97 -12.28 -0.55 -7.04
CA TYR A 97 -12.38 -0.04 -5.67
C TYR A 97 -11.16 0.77 -5.25
N ALA A 98 -9.95 0.33 -5.61
CA ALA A 98 -8.75 1.11 -5.36
C ALA A 98 -8.80 2.46 -6.11
N LEU A 99 -9.14 2.46 -7.40
CA LEU A 99 -9.28 3.67 -8.21
C LEU A 99 -10.21 4.72 -7.57
N GLU A 100 -11.38 4.32 -7.09
CA GLU A 100 -12.31 5.25 -6.45
C GLU A 100 -11.80 5.74 -5.08
N ALA A 101 -11.06 4.91 -4.33
CA ALA A 101 -10.44 5.31 -3.08
C ALA A 101 -9.30 6.32 -3.30
N GLU A 102 -8.42 6.08 -4.27
CA GLU A 102 -7.25 6.95 -4.50
C GLU A 102 -7.66 8.35 -4.98
N LYS A 103 -8.79 8.49 -5.69
CA LYS A 103 -9.38 9.82 -5.99
C LYS A 103 -9.70 10.59 -4.71
N VAL A 104 -10.31 9.93 -3.73
CA VAL A 104 -10.65 10.53 -2.44
C VAL A 104 -9.39 10.85 -1.63
N HIS A 105 -8.38 9.98 -1.65
CA HIS A 105 -7.11 10.23 -0.99
C HIS A 105 -6.38 11.45 -1.59
N ALA A 106 -6.32 11.55 -2.92
CA ALA A 106 -5.73 12.69 -3.61
C ALA A 106 -6.40 14.01 -3.21
N ASP A 107 -7.74 14.02 -3.13
CA ASP A 107 -8.51 15.18 -2.68
C ASP A 107 -8.17 15.57 -1.24
N TYR A 108 -8.20 14.61 -0.31
CA TYR A 108 -7.92 14.88 1.12
C TYR A 108 -6.49 15.33 1.39
N TYR A 109 -5.49 14.72 0.75
CA TYR A 109 -4.12 15.20 0.89
C TYR A 109 -3.94 16.59 0.27
N SER A 110 -4.63 16.90 -0.83
CA SER A 110 -4.61 18.23 -1.45
C SER A 110 -5.23 19.29 -0.54
N GLU A 111 -6.35 18.97 0.12
CA GLU A 111 -6.98 19.85 1.11
C GLU A 111 -6.09 20.06 2.35
N ALA A 112 -5.47 18.99 2.86
CA ALA A 112 -4.53 19.05 3.97
C ALA A 112 -3.31 19.92 3.63
N LEU A 113 -2.76 19.78 2.42
CA LEU A 113 -1.62 20.57 1.95
C LEU A 113 -1.95 22.06 1.83
N LYS A 114 -3.15 22.41 1.33
CA LYS A 114 -3.61 23.82 1.25
C LYS A 114 -3.85 24.46 2.63
N SER A 115 -4.08 23.64 3.64
CA SER A 115 -4.41 24.07 5.00
C SER A 115 -3.21 24.10 5.95
N LEU A 116 -2.01 23.77 5.45
CA LEU A 116 -0.75 23.77 6.19
C LEU A 116 -0.16 25.18 6.30
#